data_AF-A0A367LW44-F1
#
_entry.id   AF-A0A367LW44-F1
#
_cell.length_a   1.000
_cell.length_b   1.000
_cell.length_c   1.000
_cell.angle_alpha   90.00
_cell.angle_beta   90.00
_cell.angle_gamma   90.00
#
_symmetry.space_group_name_H-M   'P 1'
#
loop_
_entity.id
_entity.type
_entity.pdbx_description
1 polymer ?
#
loop_
_entity_poly.entity_id
_entity_poly.type
_entity_poly.pdbx_seq_one_letter_code
_entity_poly.pdbx_strand_id
1 'polypeptide(L)'
;AAGLEPEKAKTYELGTRYDNGSWGGEITLFYIDFDDELQYVSNDVGWTNLGATKHQGIETSGHYDFAALDPRLDGLSVYGSLTYTRATYEGDIPSFKGRDLPL
;
A
#
# COMPACT_ATOMS: atom_id res chain seq x y z
N ALA A 1 -30.70 1.56 13.78
CA ALA A 1 -29.26 1.56 13.44
C ALA A 1 -28.47 1.36 14.72
N ALA A 2 -28.32 0.12 15.14
CA ALA A 2 -27.47 -0.26 16.27
C ALA A 2 -26.55 -1.36 15.73
N GLY A 3 -25.23 -1.14 15.74
CA GLY A 3 -24.25 -2.16 15.34
C GLY A 3 -23.30 -1.80 14.20
N LEU A 4 -23.14 -0.53 13.81
CA LEU A 4 -22.03 -0.12 12.95
C LEU A 4 -20.91 0.41 13.84
N GLU A 5 -19.79 -0.29 13.85
CA GLU A 5 -18.55 0.18 14.45
C GLU A 5 -17.77 1.00 13.42
N PRO A 6 -17.06 2.07 13.84
CA PRO A 6 -16.24 2.85 12.92
C PRO A 6 -15.07 2.01 12.40
N GLU A 7 -14.82 2.09 11.10
CA GLU A 7 -13.64 1.50 10.44
C GLU A 7 -12.37 1.98 11.14
N LYS A 8 -11.51 1.04 11.53
CA LYS A 8 -10.24 1.34 12.21
C LYS A 8 -9.10 0.73 11.43
N ALA A 9 -8.11 1.56 11.07
CA ALA A 9 -6.89 1.08 10.45
C ALA A 9 -5.70 1.23 11.42
N LYS A 10 -4.87 0.21 11.52
CA LYS A 10 -3.54 0.27 12.13
C LYS A 10 -2.49 0.18 11.02
N THR A 11 -1.80 1.28 10.78
CA THR A 11 -0.73 1.36 9.78
C THR A 11 0.63 1.33 10.45
N TYR A 12 1.53 0.48 9.95
CA TYR A 12 2.93 0.40 10.32
C TYR A 12 3.78 0.59 9.07
N GLU A 13 4.70 1.54 9.12
CA GLU A 13 5.62 1.82 8.03
C GLU A 13 7.05 1.82 8.54
N LEU A 14 7.94 1.25 7.74
CA LEU A 14 9.37 1.29 7.96
C LEU A 14 10.05 1.61 6.64
N GLY A 15 10.67 2.77 6.55
CA GLY A 15 11.35 3.20 5.34
C GLY A 15 12.72 3.81 5.60
N THR A 16 13.52 3.85 4.55
CA THR A 16 14.75 4.62 4.49
C THR A 16 14.79 5.41 3.19
N ARG A 17 15.43 6.58 3.26
CA ARG A 17 15.63 7.47 2.12
C ARG A 17 17.07 7.92 2.10
N TYR A 18 17.64 7.96 0.91
CA TYR A 18 18.96 8.50 0.65
C TYR A 18 18.91 9.48 -0.52
N ASP A 19 19.67 10.56 -0.41
CA ASP A 19 19.82 11.55 -1.46
C ASP A 19 21.16 12.27 -1.28
N ASN A 20 21.95 12.34 -2.36
CA ASN A 20 23.21 13.09 -2.39
C ASN A 20 23.27 14.11 -3.53
N GLY A 21 22.13 14.44 -4.15
CA GLY A 21 22.01 15.31 -5.31
C GLY A 21 22.23 14.57 -6.63
N SER A 22 23.32 13.80 -6.77
CA SER A 22 23.60 13.05 -8.00
C SER A 22 22.69 11.84 -8.19
N TRP A 23 22.31 11.20 -7.09
CA TRP A 23 21.32 10.14 -7.08
C TRP A 23 20.65 10.06 -5.73
N GLY A 24 19.45 9.51 -5.74
CA GLY A 24 18.66 9.33 -4.55
C GLY A 24 17.62 8.25 -4.76
N GLY A 25 17.09 7.76 -3.66
CA GLY A 25 16.04 6.78 -3.68
C GLY A 25 15.49 6.52 -2.30
N GLU A 26 14.33 5.88 -2.29
CA GLU A 26 13.66 5.48 -1.08
C GLU A 26 13.10 4.07 -1.22
N ILE A 27 12.95 3.43 -0.08
CA ILE A 27 12.34 2.12 0.06
C ILE A 27 11.54 2.13 1.36
N THR A 28 10.28 1.78 1.27
CA THR A 28 9.33 1.76 2.38
C THR A 28 8.62 0.42 2.38
N LEU A 29 8.68 -0.28 3.52
CA LEU A 29 7.81 -1.40 3.81
C LEU A 29 6.58 -0.86 4.53
N PHE A 30 5.40 -1.30 4.10
CA PHE A 30 4.15 -0.94 4.78
C PHE A 30 3.36 -2.19 5.15
N TYR A 31 2.63 -2.06 6.26
CA TYR A 31 1.65 -3.02 6.75
C TYR A 31 0.46 -2.25 7.26
N ILE A 32 -0.73 -2.58 6.79
CA ILE A 32 -1.98 -1.96 7.17
C ILE A 32 -2.96 -3.07 7.57
N ASP A 33 -3.42 -3.00 8.82
CA ASP A 33 -4.50 -3.81 9.38
C ASP A 33 -5.77 -2.98 9.38
N PHE A 34 -6.75 -3.32 8.57
CA PHE A 34 -8.06 -2.67 8.57
C PHE A 34 -9.05 -3.56 9.32
N ASP A 35 -9.45 -3.11 10.50
CA ASP A 35 -10.53 -3.66 11.30
C ASP A 35 -11.87 -2.99 10.88
N ASP A 36 -12.94 -3.78 10.86
CA ASP A 36 -14.34 -3.32 10.71
C ASP A 36 -14.74 -2.67 9.37
N GLU A 37 -14.16 -3.10 8.25
CA GLU A 37 -14.45 -2.53 6.92
C GLU A 37 -15.94 -2.65 6.55
N LEU A 38 -16.60 -1.52 6.27
CA LEU A 38 -18.03 -1.46 5.96
C LEU A 38 -18.25 -1.61 4.46
N GLN A 39 -18.80 -2.75 4.04
CA GLN A 39 -19.21 -2.93 2.65
C GLN A 39 -20.71 -2.75 2.50
N TYR A 40 -21.09 -1.98 1.49
CA TYR A 40 -22.48 -1.92 1.05
C TYR A 40 -22.82 -3.17 0.23
N VAL A 41 -23.78 -3.97 0.71
CA VAL A 41 -24.14 -5.25 0.07
C VAL A 41 -25.30 -5.08 -0.92
N SER A 42 -26.38 -4.43 -0.51
CA SER A 42 -27.54 -4.12 -1.37
C SER A 42 -28.52 -3.17 -0.69
N ASN A 43 -29.51 -2.67 -1.42
CA ASN A 43 -30.59 -1.82 -0.87
C ASN A 43 -31.49 -2.58 0.13
N ASP A 44 -31.55 -3.91 0.04
CA ASP A 44 -32.39 -4.75 0.90
C ASP A 44 -31.66 -5.18 2.20
N VAL A 45 -30.32 -5.29 2.16
CA VAL A 45 -29.48 -5.76 3.28
C VAL A 45 -28.77 -4.60 3.99
N GLY A 46 -28.52 -3.49 3.31
CA GLY A 46 -27.81 -2.34 3.85
C GLY A 46 -26.28 -2.53 3.91
N TRP A 47 -25.64 -1.78 4.80
CA TRP A 47 -24.20 -1.88 5.08
C TRP A 47 -23.93 -3.07 6.01
N THR A 48 -22.93 -3.89 5.67
CA THR A 48 -22.45 -4.99 6.52
C THR A 48 -21.00 -4.74 6.91
N ASN A 49 -20.60 -5.19 8.09
CA ASN A 49 -19.18 -5.21 8.48
C ASN A 49 -18.57 -6.44 7.81
N LEU A 50 -17.76 -6.19 6.77
CA LEU A 50 -17.22 -7.23 5.91
C LEU A 50 -16.08 -7.99 6.59
N GLY A 51 -15.53 -7.53 7.71
CA GLY A 51 -14.39 -8.17 8.38
C GLY A 51 -13.04 -7.55 7.97
N ALA A 52 -11.95 -8.09 8.53
CA ALA A 52 -10.64 -7.44 8.47
C ALA A 52 -9.94 -7.61 7.11
N THR A 53 -9.37 -6.54 6.56
CA THR A 53 -8.50 -6.58 5.38
C THR A 53 -7.07 -6.24 5.77
N LYS A 54 -6.12 -6.89 5.11
CA LYS A 54 -4.70 -6.74 5.42
C LYS A 54 -3.93 -6.38 4.17
N HIS A 55 -3.29 -5.22 4.18
CA HIS A 55 -2.50 -4.71 3.07
C HIS A 55 -1.04 -4.64 3.49
N GLN A 56 -0.18 -5.37 2.80
CA GLN A 56 1.24 -5.35 3.06
C GLN A 56 2.01 -5.23 1.75
N GLY A 57 3.12 -4.54 1.79
CA GLY A 57 3.86 -4.31 0.57
C GLY A 57 5.15 -3.54 0.76
N ILE A 58 5.70 -3.21 -0.39
CA ILE A 58 6.93 -2.45 -0.53
C ILE A 58 6.74 -1.38 -1.58
N GLU A 59 7.20 -0.19 -1.28
CA GLU A 59 7.27 0.95 -2.19
C GLU A 59 8.73 1.32 -2.34
N THR A 60 9.17 1.58 -3.57
CA THR A 60 10.51 2.07 -3.83
C THR A 60 10.49 3.08 -4.97
N SER A 61 11.34 4.10 -4.85
CA SER A 61 11.57 5.07 -5.90
C SER A 61 13.04 5.43 -5.97
N GLY A 62 13.48 5.95 -7.11
CA GLY A 62 14.85 6.40 -7.28
C GLY A 62 15.02 7.31 -8.48
N HIS A 63 16.10 8.08 -8.44
CA HIS A 63 16.54 8.94 -9.54
C HIS A 63 18.07 8.93 -9.66
N TYR A 64 18.55 9.25 -10.87
CA TYR A 64 19.96 9.38 -11.17
C TYR A 64 20.19 10.52 -12.17
N ASP A 65 21.14 11.40 -11.87
CA ASP A 65 21.65 12.43 -12.76
C ASP A 65 22.92 11.93 -13.46
N PHE A 66 22.87 11.84 -14.79
CA PHE A 66 23.98 11.31 -15.58
C PHE A 66 25.18 12.26 -15.66
N ALA A 67 25.04 13.54 -15.29
CA ALA A 67 26.15 14.47 -15.16
C ALA A 67 27.22 13.96 -14.18
N ALA A 68 26.81 13.17 -13.18
CA ALA A 68 27.72 12.55 -12.21
C ALA A 68 28.56 11.40 -12.80
N LEU A 69 28.15 10.84 -13.93
CA LEU A 69 28.88 9.82 -14.68
C LEU A 69 29.77 10.44 -15.77
N ASP A 70 29.20 11.37 -16.55
CA ASP A 70 29.91 12.13 -17.59
C ASP A 70 29.33 13.55 -17.67
N PRO A 71 30.15 14.62 -17.49
CA PRO A 71 29.69 16.00 -17.61
C PRO A 71 29.04 16.35 -18.96
N ARG A 72 29.27 15.57 -20.02
CA ARG A 72 28.61 15.75 -21.33
C ARG A 72 27.13 15.37 -21.30
N LEU A 73 26.70 14.62 -20.29
CA LEU A 73 25.32 14.22 -20.06
C LEU A 73 24.61 15.19 -19.10
N ASP A 74 25.18 16.37 -18.85
CA ASP A 74 24.53 17.41 -18.05
C ASP A 74 23.13 17.72 -18.58
N GLY A 75 22.17 17.75 -17.65
CA GLY A 75 20.74 17.88 -17.94
C GLY A 75 20.02 16.58 -18.31
N LEU A 76 20.70 15.44 -18.43
CA LEU A 76 20.07 14.12 -18.59
C LEU A 76 19.90 13.44 -17.23
N SER A 77 18.66 13.07 -16.89
CA SER A 77 18.35 12.29 -15.70
C SER A 77 17.34 11.19 -15.99
N VAL A 78 17.28 10.20 -15.10
CA VAL A 78 16.26 9.15 -15.10
C VAL A 78 15.66 9.03 -13.71
N TYR A 79 14.40 8.65 -13.64
CA TYR A 79 13.73 8.30 -12.41
C TYR A 79 12.79 7.12 -12.63
N GLY A 80 12.42 6.46 -11.55
CA GLY A 80 11.46 5.37 -11.57
C GLY A 80 10.90 5.09 -10.19
N SER A 81 9.71 4.48 -10.16
CA SER A 81 9.08 3.98 -8.95
C SER A 81 8.45 2.61 -9.20
N LEU A 82 8.36 1.83 -8.12
CA LEU A 82 7.74 0.52 -8.10
C LEU A 82 7.03 0.34 -6.77
N THR A 83 5.77 -0.07 -6.84
CA THR A 83 4.99 -0.48 -5.68
C THR A 83 4.52 -1.91 -5.88
N TYR A 84 4.75 -2.75 -4.88
CA TYR A 84 4.18 -4.08 -4.80
C TYR A 84 3.29 -4.16 -3.56
N THR A 85 2.01 -4.46 -3.78
CA THR A 85 0.99 -4.54 -2.73
C THR A 85 0.33 -5.90 -2.78
N ARG A 86 0.24 -6.54 -1.62
CA ARG A 86 -0.59 -7.72 -1.41
C ARG A 86 -1.70 -7.38 -0.42
N ALA A 87 -2.94 -7.54 -0.87
CA ALA A 87 -4.14 -7.35 -0.06
C ALA A 87 -4.84 -8.70 0.16
N THR A 88 -5.01 -9.10 1.42
CA THR A 88 -5.69 -10.35 1.80
C THR A 88 -6.88 -10.08 2.69
N TYR A 89 -7.94 -10.86 2.49
CA TYR A 89 -9.11 -10.84 3.36
C TYR A 89 -8.91 -11.80 4.55
N GLU A 90 -9.06 -11.29 5.77
CA GLU A 90 -8.93 -12.04 7.02
C GLU A 90 -10.25 -12.19 7.81
N GLY A 91 -11.41 -11.87 7.22
CA GLY A 91 -12.71 -12.05 7.88
C GLY A 91 -13.09 -13.51 8.20
N ASP A 92 -13.91 -13.71 9.25
CA ASP A 92 -14.34 -15.02 9.78
C ASP A 92 -15.42 -15.74 8.96
N ILE A 93 -15.55 -15.42 7.67
CA ILE A 93 -16.42 -16.16 6.74
C ILE A 93 -15.65 -17.41 6.27
N PRO A 94 -16.08 -18.65 6.59
CA PRO A 94 -15.30 -19.87 6.33
C PRO A 94 -14.96 -20.11 4.86
N SER A 95 -15.65 -19.43 3.94
CA SER A 95 -15.51 -19.56 2.48
C SER A 95 -14.37 -18.72 1.88
N PHE A 96 -13.79 -17.76 2.63
CA PHE A 96 -12.82 -16.79 2.08
C PHE A 96 -11.50 -16.68 2.86
N LYS A 97 -11.35 -17.40 3.97
CA LYS A 97 -10.13 -17.40 4.79
C LYS A 97 -8.91 -17.81 3.95
N GLY A 98 -7.99 -16.86 3.69
CA GLY A 98 -6.72 -17.08 3.01
C GLY A 98 -6.70 -16.87 1.48
N ARG A 99 -7.70 -16.19 0.91
CA ARG A 99 -7.74 -15.88 -0.54
C ARG A 99 -7.51 -14.38 -0.80
N ASP A 100 -6.91 -14.07 -1.95
CA ASP A 100 -6.70 -12.69 -2.39
C ASP A 100 -8.05 -12.04 -2.79
N LEU A 101 -8.18 -10.74 -2.52
CA LEU A 101 -9.37 -9.96 -2.88
C LEU A 101 -9.45 -9.77 -4.40
N PRO A 102 -10.65 -9.82 -5.01
CA PRO A 102 -10.83 -9.40 -6.40
C PRO A 102 -10.64 -7.88 -6.51
N LEU A 103 -9.91 -7.46 -7.56
CA LEU A 103 -9.74 -6.06 -7.98
C LEU A 103 -11.07 -5.44 -8.43
#